data_AF-A0A3D5EWV0-F1
#
_entry.id   AF-A0A3D5EWV0-F1
#
_cell.length_a   1.000
_cell.length_b   1.000
_cell.length_c   1.000
_cell.angle_alpha   90.00
_cell.angle_beta   90.00
_cell.angle_gamma   90.00
#
_symmetry.space_group_name_H-M   'P 1'
#
loop_
_entity.id
_entity.type
_entity.pdbx_description
1 polymer ?
#
loop_
_entity_poly.entity_id
_entity_poly.type
_entity_poly.pdbx_seq_one_letter_code
_entity_poly.pdbx_strand_id
1 'polypeptide(L)'
;MENTLADRRYTVDRPQLIRRLRAVLPASALLAEEEEMRPYDCDGLTAFRQLPLLVALPESEAQAQAILRICHELQAPVVPRGAATGLSGGATPHPDGVLVSLAKLKKIIAVDPLSRTAIVQPGVRNLAVSEAAAPYGLYYAPDPSSQIACTIGGNVAENAGGVHCLKYGLTVHNVLRVRGLTIAGDIVEFGNAALDAPGYDLLALLNGSEGLLAMITEVTVKLTPKPELARVVIASFDDVRKAGDAVASIIAAGIIPAGLEMMDRKATQAVEPYVNAGYDLQAEAILLCESDGTPEEVAEEIGRMQAVIE
;
A
#
# COMPACT_ATOMS: atom_id res chain seq x y z
N MET A 1 7.88 0.90 33.16
CA MET A 1 7.21 1.12 31.87
C MET A 1 7.86 2.32 31.26
N GLU A 2 8.80 2.09 30.35
CA GLU A 2 9.46 3.17 29.62
C GLU A 2 8.40 3.84 28.73
N ASN A 3 8.31 5.16 28.84
CA ASN A 3 7.40 6.01 28.10
C ASN A 3 7.74 5.87 26.61
N THR A 4 6.95 5.12 25.86
CA THR A 4 7.19 4.94 24.43
C THR A 4 6.86 6.25 23.70
N LEU A 5 7.35 6.46 22.47
CA LEU A 5 6.94 7.62 21.67
C LEU A 5 5.42 7.69 21.46
N ALA A 6 4.71 6.56 21.52
CA ALA A 6 3.25 6.47 21.47
C ALA A 6 2.54 7.05 22.72
N ASP A 7 3.25 7.15 23.85
CA ASP A 7 2.75 7.73 25.09
C ASP A 7 3.05 9.24 25.20
N ARG A 8 3.76 9.82 24.22
CA ARG A 8 4.13 11.23 24.23
C ARG A 8 2.88 12.09 24.08
N ARG A 9 2.51 12.79 25.15
CA ARG A 9 1.43 13.77 25.12
C ARG A 9 1.88 15.10 24.56
N TYR A 10 0.99 15.76 23.82
CA TYR A 10 1.19 17.09 23.25
C TYR A 10 0.14 18.03 23.81
N THR A 11 0.55 19.23 24.20
CA THR A 11 -0.39 20.28 24.64
C THR A 11 -0.82 21.09 23.43
N VAL A 12 -2.04 20.83 22.95
CA VAL A 12 -2.61 21.49 21.76
C VAL A 12 -3.82 22.33 22.15
N ASP A 13 -3.81 23.62 21.82
CA ASP A 13 -4.99 24.50 21.96
C ASP A 13 -6.02 24.14 20.88
N ARG A 14 -6.92 23.21 21.23
CA ARG A 14 -7.95 22.70 20.33
C ARG A 14 -8.86 23.80 19.78
N PRO A 15 -9.40 24.76 20.57
CA PRO A 15 -10.15 25.90 20.05
C PRO A 15 -9.38 26.73 19.01
N GLN A 16 -8.11 27.05 19.28
CA GLN A 16 -7.28 27.80 18.35
C GLN A 16 -7.04 27.02 17.05
N LEU A 17 -6.74 25.73 17.16
CA LEU A 17 -6.50 24.83 16.03
C LEU A 17 -7.73 24.73 15.13
N ILE A 18 -8.92 24.49 15.70
CA ILE A 18 -10.19 24.46 14.95
C ILE A 18 -10.40 25.78 14.20
N ARG A 19 -10.20 26.92 14.87
CA ARG A 19 -10.37 28.24 14.26
C ARG A 19 -9.42 28.44 13.07
N ARG A 20 -8.15 28.07 13.21
CA ARG A 20 -7.14 28.20 12.14
C ARG A 20 -7.45 27.26 10.96
N LEU A 21 -7.83 26.01 11.23
CA LEU A 21 -8.16 25.04 10.19
C LEU A 21 -9.44 25.39 9.43
N ARG A 22 -10.48 25.89 10.11
CA ARG A 22 -11.72 26.39 9.46
C ARG A 22 -11.51 27.59 8.55
N ALA A 23 -10.41 28.33 8.70
CA ALA A 23 -10.08 29.44 7.80
C ALA A 23 -9.53 28.97 6.44
N VAL A 24 -9.04 27.72 6.35
CA VAL A 24 -8.41 27.17 5.13
C VAL A 24 -9.13 25.93 4.58
N LEU A 25 -10.03 25.33 5.36
CA LEU A 25 -10.84 24.18 4.97
C LEU A 25 -12.33 24.52 4.93
N PRO A 26 -13.10 23.93 4.00
CA PRO A 26 -14.55 23.99 4.07
C PRO A 26 -15.03 23.27 5.33
N ALA A 27 -16.21 23.66 5.85
CA ALA A 27 -16.75 23.12 7.09
C ALA A 27 -16.87 21.59 7.09
N SER A 28 -17.25 20.99 5.95
CA SER A 28 -17.38 19.53 5.78
C SER A 28 -16.04 18.77 5.70
N ALA A 29 -14.91 19.47 5.67
CA ALA A 29 -13.58 18.86 5.62
C ALA A 29 -12.85 18.88 6.98
N LEU A 30 -13.48 19.37 8.05
CA LEU A 30 -12.92 19.33 9.40
C LEU A 30 -13.93 18.71 10.37
N LEU A 31 -13.67 17.47 10.76
CA LEU A 31 -14.48 16.75 11.74
C LEU A 31 -13.91 17.01 13.13
N ALA A 32 -14.79 17.44 14.03
CA ALA A 32 -14.41 17.79 15.40
C ALA A 32 -15.33 17.12 16.42
N GLU A 33 -16.53 16.71 16.04
CA GLU A 33 -17.43 16.02 16.93
C GLU A 33 -17.05 14.54 17.01
N GLU A 34 -17.27 13.93 18.18
CA GLU A 34 -16.85 12.56 18.45
C GLU A 34 -17.46 11.57 17.45
N GLU A 35 -18.76 11.68 17.19
CA GLU A 35 -19.51 10.82 16.28
C GLU A 35 -18.94 10.84 14.86
N GLU A 36 -18.43 11.99 14.41
CA GLU A 36 -17.82 12.15 13.09
C GLU A 36 -16.42 11.52 13.01
N MET A 37 -15.69 11.49 14.13
CA MET A 37 -14.34 10.96 14.21
C MET A 37 -14.30 9.44 14.43
N ARG A 38 -15.40 8.83 14.92
CA ARG A 38 -15.49 7.38 15.19
C ARG A 38 -15.04 6.48 14.03
N PRO A 39 -15.36 6.75 12.74
CA PRO A 39 -14.88 5.93 11.62
C PRO A 39 -13.36 5.94 11.42
N TYR A 40 -12.63 6.82 12.12
CA TYR A 40 -11.20 6.98 12.02
C TYR A 40 -10.46 6.46 13.26
N ASP A 41 -11.12 5.80 14.20
CA ASP A 41 -10.56 5.41 15.52
C ASP A 41 -9.51 4.29 15.49
N CYS A 42 -9.40 3.57 14.37
CA CYS A 42 -8.40 2.53 14.12
C CYS A 42 -8.09 2.41 12.63
N ASP A 43 -7.02 1.69 12.29
CA ASP A 43 -6.78 1.15 10.96
C ASP A 43 -7.21 -0.33 10.92
N GLY A 44 -6.64 -1.14 10.02
CA GLY A 44 -6.95 -2.57 9.92
C GLY A 44 -6.54 -3.35 11.18
N LEU A 45 -5.67 -2.81 12.04
CA LEU A 45 -5.32 -3.38 13.33
C LEU A 45 -6.36 -3.03 14.41
N THR A 46 -7.59 -3.49 14.20
CA THR A 46 -8.79 -3.12 14.97
C THR A 46 -8.76 -3.40 16.48
N ALA A 47 -7.76 -4.14 16.96
CA ALA A 47 -7.53 -4.38 18.39
C ALA A 47 -7.09 -3.12 19.15
N PHE A 48 -6.50 -2.13 18.47
CA PHE A 48 -6.09 -0.86 19.04
C PHE A 48 -6.97 0.26 18.51
N ARG A 49 -7.56 1.04 19.41
CA ARG A 49 -8.50 2.11 19.07
C ARG A 49 -8.19 3.35 19.88
N GLN A 50 -8.18 4.49 19.22
CA GLN A 50 -8.01 5.79 19.83
C GLN A 50 -8.62 6.86 18.92
N LEU A 51 -9.41 7.77 19.47
CA LEU A 51 -9.88 8.92 18.70
C LEU A 51 -8.74 9.92 18.49
N PRO A 52 -8.63 10.54 17.29
CA PRO A 52 -7.77 11.70 17.09
C PRO A 52 -8.32 12.94 17.79
N LEU A 53 -7.53 14.01 17.85
CA LEU A 53 -7.99 15.31 18.32
C LEU A 53 -9.00 15.94 17.34
N LEU A 54 -8.72 15.80 16.03
CA LEU A 54 -9.50 16.28 14.89
C LEU A 54 -9.22 15.40 13.67
N VAL A 55 -10.15 15.35 12.71
CA VAL A 55 -9.92 14.77 11.38
C VAL A 55 -10.05 15.86 10.31
N ALA A 56 -9.06 15.96 9.43
CA ALA A 56 -9.07 16.87 8.29
C ALA A 56 -9.08 16.10 6.96
N LEU A 57 -9.88 16.57 5.99
CA LEU A 57 -10.05 15.95 4.67
C LEU A 57 -9.76 16.95 3.54
N PRO A 58 -8.48 17.24 3.25
CA PRO A 58 -8.12 18.16 2.16
C PRO A 58 -8.56 17.63 0.79
N GLU A 59 -9.01 18.54 -0.06
CA GLU A 59 -9.43 18.28 -1.45
C GLU A 59 -8.39 18.76 -2.47
N SER A 60 -7.31 19.40 -1.99
CA SER A 60 -6.18 19.86 -2.80
C SER A 60 -4.86 19.81 -2.03
N GLU A 61 -3.74 19.78 -2.76
CA GLU A 61 -2.39 19.90 -2.17
C GLU A 61 -2.24 21.20 -1.38
N ALA A 62 -2.81 22.31 -1.85
CA ALA A 62 -2.78 23.59 -1.16
C ALA A 62 -3.44 23.53 0.23
N GLN A 63 -4.56 22.80 0.35
CA GLN A 63 -5.21 22.58 1.65
C GLN A 63 -4.38 21.66 2.55
N ALA A 64 -3.80 20.58 2.01
CA ALA A 64 -2.90 19.71 2.76
C ALA A 64 -1.68 20.48 3.30
N GLN A 65 -1.07 21.32 2.47
CA GLN A 65 0.03 22.22 2.85
C GLN A 65 -0.39 23.20 3.95
N ALA A 66 -1.56 23.81 3.84
CA ALA A 66 -2.07 24.73 4.86
C ALA A 66 -2.31 24.04 6.21
N ILE A 67 -2.85 22.80 6.19
CA ILE A 67 -3.01 21.98 7.40
C ILE A 67 -1.65 21.75 8.07
N LEU A 68 -0.64 21.29 7.31
CA LEU A 68 0.69 21.00 7.84
C LEU A 68 1.35 22.23 8.46
N ARG A 69 1.30 23.39 7.78
CA ARG A 69 1.82 24.65 8.31
C ARG A 69 1.17 25.06 9.62
N ILE A 70 -0.17 24.99 9.70
CA ILE A 70 -0.90 25.31 10.93
C ILE A 70 -0.51 24.35 12.06
N CYS A 71 -0.46 23.05 11.78
CA CYS A 71 -0.10 22.05 12.77
C CYS A 71 1.36 22.22 13.24
N HIS A 72 2.27 22.54 12.33
CA HIS A 72 3.67 22.82 12.65
C HIS A 72 3.83 24.06 13.52
N GLU A 73 3.17 25.17 13.18
CA GLU A 73 3.17 26.39 14.00
C GLU A 73 2.61 26.16 15.41
N LEU A 74 1.55 25.35 15.52
CA LEU A 74 0.88 25.05 16.80
C LEU A 74 1.45 23.82 17.51
N GLN A 75 2.51 23.21 16.96
CA GLN A 75 3.14 21.99 17.49
C GLN A 75 2.14 20.84 17.70
N ALA A 76 1.10 20.77 16.85
CA ALA A 76 0.13 19.68 16.83
C ALA A 76 0.68 18.52 15.98
N PRO A 77 0.71 17.28 16.50
CA PRO A 77 1.14 16.12 15.73
C PRO A 77 0.15 15.83 14.60
N VAL A 78 0.67 15.27 13.50
CA VAL A 78 -0.11 14.94 12.30
C VAL A 78 0.04 13.47 11.97
N VAL A 79 -1.07 12.79 11.68
CA VAL A 79 -1.08 11.41 11.19
C VAL A 79 -1.70 11.41 9.78
N PRO A 80 -0.91 11.25 8.70
CA PRO A 80 -1.46 11.08 7.35
C PRO A 80 -2.18 9.74 7.26
N ARG A 81 -3.31 9.70 6.55
CA ARG A 81 -4.13 8.49 6.42
C ARG A 81 -4.64 8.31 5.00
N GLY A 82 -4.40 7.12 4.44
CA GLY A 82 -5.05 6.63 3.21
C GLY A 82 -6.42 6.01 3.51
N ALA A 83 -6.67 4.82 2.98
CA ALA A 83 -7.86 4.01 3.32
C ALA A 83 -7.76 3.27 4.67
N ALA A 84 -6.57 3.25 5.29
CA ALA A 84 -6.30 2.59 6.57
C ALA A 84 -6.62 1.09 6.60
N THR A 85 -6.23 0.38 5.54
CA THR A 85 -6.28 -1.08 5.45
C THR A 85 -5.05 -1.75 6.06
N GLY A 86 -4.07 -0.97 6.55
CA GLY A 86 -2.81 -1.48 7.12
C GLY A 86 -3.05 -2.24 8.42
N LEU A 87 -2.18 -3.21 8.70
CA LEU A 87 -2.24 -4.08 9.88
C LEU A 87 -1.07 -3.85 10.85
N SER A 88 -0.23 -2.84 10.58
CA SER A 88 0.95 -2.48 11.36
C SER A 88 0.67 -1.48 12.49
N GLY A 89 -0.46 -0.77 12.41
CA GLY A 89 -0.76 0.36 13.28
C GLY A 89 -0.20 1.71 12.78
N GLY A 90 0.44 1.77 11.61
CA GLY A 90 1.05 2.98 11.05
C GLY A 90 0.07 4.13 10.80
N ALA A 91 -1.24 3.84 10.67
CA ALA A 91 -2.29 4.85 10.52
C ALA A 91 -3.18 4.99 11.78
N THR A 92 -2.71 4.46 12.93
CA THR A 92 -3.39 4.61 14.22
C THR A 92 -3.42 6.09 14.63
N PRO A 93 -4.58 6.63 15.03
CA PRO A 93 -4.67 8.03 15.42
C PRO A 93 -3.94 8.34 16.72
N HIS A 94 -3.39 9.55 16.80
CA HIS A 94 -2.85 10.09 18.04
C HIS A 94 -3.91 10.94 18.78
N PRO A 95 -4.13 10.77 20.10
CA PRO A 95 -5.17 11.48 20.84
C PRO A 95 -5.05 13.01 20.83
N ASP A 96 -3.81 13.50 20.74
CA ASP A 96 -3.51 14.94 20.64
C ASP A 96 -3.28 15.41 19.19
N GLY A 97 -3.48 14.54 18.19
CA GLY A 97 -3.08 14.80 16.80
C GLY A 97 -4.21 15.07 15.83
N VAL A 98 -3.86 15.76 14.75
CA VAL A 98 -4.73 15.93 13.58
C VAL A 98 -4.50 14.76 12.65
N LEU A 99 -5.53 13.94 12.45
CA LEU A 99 -5.51 12.90 11.45
C LEU A 99 -5.91 13.51 10.10
N VAL A 100 -5.07 13.35 9.08
CA VAL A 100 -5.28 13.95 7.75
C VAL A 100 -5.61 12.85 6.76
N SER A 101 -6.90 12.71 6.42
CA SER A 101 -7.36 11.74 5.43
C SER A 101 -7.17 12.27 4.02
N LEU A 102 -6.33 11.59 3.24
CA LEU A 102 -6.04 11.91 1.85
C LEU A 102 -7.04 11.29 0.87
N ALA A 103 -8.13 10.70 1.37
CA ALA A 103 -9.13 9.98 0.57
C ALA A 103 -9.83 10.83 -0.50
N LYS A 104 -9.83 12.16 -0.35
CA LYS A 104 -10.39 13.08 -1.36
C LYS A 104 -9.41 13.44 -2.48
N LEU A 105 -8.10 13.25 -2.27
CA LEU A 105 -7.07 13.38 -3.31
C LEU A 105 -6.99 12.07 -4.10
N LYS A 106 -7.98 11.81 -4.95
CA LYS A 106 -8.17 10.51 -5.63
C LYS A 106 -8.29 10.58 -7.15
N LYS A 107 -7.69 11.60 -7.76
CA LYS A 107 -7.64 11.74 -9.23
C LYS A 107 -6.49 10.94 -9.82
N ILE A 108 -6.77 10.22 -10.90
CA ILE A 108 -5.76 9.78 -11.85
C ILE A 108 -5.51 10.99 -12.76
N ILE A 109 -4.31 11.56 -12.69
CA ILE A 109 -3.94 12.81 -13.37
C ILE A 109 -3.61 12.54 -14.84
N ALA A 110 -2.84 11.49 -15.10
CA ALA A 110 -2.47 11.07 -16.45
C ALA A 110 -2.20 9.57 -16.52
N VAL A 111 -2.47 8.97 -17.67
CA VAL A 111 -2.01 7.62 -18.05
C VAL A 111 -1.34 7.77 -19.41
N ASP A 112 -0.06 7.42 -19.49
CA ASP A 112 0.71 7.46 -20.72
C ASP A 112 1.11 6.03 -21.12
N PRO A 113 0.48 5.47 -22.17
CA PRO A 113 0.78 4.12 -22.62
C PRO A 113 2.14 4.01 -23.33
N LEU A 114 2.70 5.11 -23.84
CA LEU A 114 3.98 5.10 -24.54
C LEU A 114 5.14 5.00 -23.55
N SER A 115 5.14 5.86 -22.52
CA SER A 115 6.13 5.77 -21.44
C SER A 115 5.80 4.67 -20.43
N ARG A 116 4.59 4.08 -20.51
CA ARG A 116 4.04 3.11 -19.56
C ARG A 116 4.08 3.65 -18.13
N THR A 117 3.48 4.82 -17.94
CA THR A 117 3.40 5.46 -16.63
C THR A 117 1.99 5.96 -16.33
N ALA A 118 1.69 6.09 -15.03
CA ALA A 118 0.51 6.81 -14.57
C ALA A 118 0.89 7.79 -13.48
N ILE A 119 0.32 8.99 -13.52
CA ILE A 119 0.45 10.02 -12.47
C ILE A 119 -0.86 10.03 -11.70
N VAL A 120 -0.79 9.81 -10.39
CA VAL A 120 -1.98 9.60 -9.55
C VAL A 120 -1.85 10.33 -8.22
N GLN A 121 -2.99 10.76 -7.68
CA GLN A 121 -3.07 11.29 -6.32
C GLN A 121 -3.08 10.15 -5.28
N PRO A 122 -2.66 10.40 -4.02
CA PRO A 122 -2.42 9.37 -3.00
C PRO A 122 -3.66 8.56 -2.61
N GLY A 123 -4.85 9.15 -2.73
CA GLY A 123 -6.13 8.53 -2.41
C GLY A 123 -6.73 7.68 -3.56
N VAL A 124 -6.04 7.57 -4.70
CA VAL A 124 -6.44 6.62 -5.75
C VAL A 124 -6.32 5.20 -5.22
N ARG A 125 -7.39 4.39 -5.36
CA ARG A 125 -7.38 2.97 -5.04
C ARG A 125 -6.36 2.24 -5.92
N ASN A 126 -5.58 1.34 -5.35
CA ASN A 126 -4.55 0.58 -6.06
C ASN A 126 -5.08 -0.04 -7.37
N LEU A 127 -6.13 -0.86 -7.28
CA LEU A 127 -6.72 -1.53 -8.45
C LEU A 127 -7.28 -0.56 -9.51
N ALA A 128 -7.66 0.67 -9.12
CA ALA A 128 -8.15 1.67 -10.07
C ALA A 128 -7.08 2.13 -11.08
N VAL A 129 -5.80 1.99 -10.75
CA VAL A 129 -4.71 2.27 -11.69
C VAL A 129 -4.70 1.23 -12.81
N SER A 130 -4.82 -0.05 -12.46
CA SER A 130 -4.92 -1.14 -13.44
C SER A 130 -6.20 -1.04 -14.28
N GLU A 131 -7.33 -0.69 -13.67
CA GLU A 131 -8.59 -0.44 -14.40
C GLU A 131 -8.43 0.67 -15.45
N ALA A 132 -7.73 1.76 -15.12
CA ALA A 132 -7.48 2.88 -16.04
C ALA A 132 -6.45 2.55 -17.14
N ALA A 133 -5.50 1.66 -16.86
CA ALA A 133 -4.47 1.23 -17.79
C ALA A 133 -4.91 0.10 -18.73
N ALA A 134 -5.94 -0.66 -18.35
CA ALA A 134 -6.43 -1.84 -19.08
C ALA A 134 -6.75 -1.60 -20.58
N PRO A 135 -7.33 -0.46 -21.02
CA PRO A 135 -7.56 -0.20 -22.45
C PRO A 135 -6.31 -0.20 -23.31
N TYR A 136 -5.13 -0.04 -22.70
CA TYR A 136 -3.82 -0.04 -23.37
C TYR A 136 -3.09 -1.37 -23.25
N GLY A 137 -3.72 -2.41 -22.69
CA GLY A 137 -3.06 -3.69 -22.42
C GLY A 137 -2.03 -3.62 -21.28
N LEU A 138 -2.17 -2.63 -20.39
CA LEU A 138 -1.25 -2.38 -19.28
C LEU A 138 -1.95 -2.54 -17.92
N TYR A 139 -1.18 -2.76 -16.86
CA TYR A 139 -1.65 -2.79 -15.47
C TYR A 139 -0.58 -2.25 -14.50
N TYR A 140 -0.98 -1.92 -13.26
CA TYR A 140 -0.06 -1.61 -12.17
C TYR A 140 0.26 -2.90 -11.40
N ALA A 141 1.54 -3.25 -11.28
CA ALA A 141 1.94 -4.58 -10.84
C ALA A 141 1.77 -4.87 -9.33
N PRO A 142 2.11 -3.95 -8.41
CA PRO A 142 1.90 -4.19 -6.98
C PRO A 142 0.44 -4.42 -6.63
N ASP A 143 0.15 -5.61 -6.11
CA ASP A 143 -1.19 -6.18 -5.92
C ASP A 143 -1.43 -6.65 -4.48
N PRO A 144 -1.28 -5.78 -3.46
CA PRO A 144 -1.54 -6.17 -2.07
C PRO A 144 -2.95 -6.77 -1.95
N SER A 145 -3.17 -7.72 -1.02
CA SER A 145 -4.49 -8.38 -0.89
C SER A 145 -5.64 -7.39 -0.66
N SER A 146 -5.33 -6.21 -0.12
CA SER A 146 -6.26 -5.09 0.05
C SER A 146 -6.44 -4.21 -1.20
N GLN A 147 -5.94 -4.55 -2.39
CA GLN A 147 -5.90 -3.69 -3.60
C GLN A 147 -7.25 -3.11 -4.03
N ILE A 148 -8.34 -3.79 -3.66
CA ILE A 148 -9.72 -3.31 -3.85
C ILE A 148 -10.11 -2.16 -2.93
N ALA A 149 -9.27 -1.79 -1.96
CA ALA A 149 -9.54 -0.78 -0.95
C ALA A 149 -8.33 0.13 -0.64
N CYS A 150 -7.12 -0.43 -0.56
CA CYS A 150 -5.92 0.36 -0.24
C CYS A 150 -5.62 1.39 -1.32
N THR A 151 -4.96 2.47 -0.91
CA THR A 151 -4.70 3.62 -1.76
C THR A 151 -3.21 3.76 -2.05
N ILE A 152 -2.87 4.32 -3.22
CA ILE A 152 -1.49 4.42 -3.71
C ILE A 152 -0.55 5.10 -2.70
N GLY A 153 -0.98 6.18 -2.07
CA GLY A 153 -0.16 6.86 -1.04
C GLY A 153 0.15 5.96 0.16
N GLY A 154 -0.81 5.12 0.57
CA GLY A 154 -0.59 4.13 1.63
C GLY A 154 0.32 3.00 1.18
N ASN A 155 0.21 2.56 -0.08
CA ASN A 155 1.11 1.54 -0.63
C ASN A 155 2.57 2.03 -0.66
N VAL A 156 2.81 3.29 -1.02
CA VAL A 156 4.14 3.89 -0.95
C VAL A 156 4.62 4.02 0.49
N ALA A 157 3.78 4.54 1.39
CA ALA A 157 4.12 4.74 2.79
C ALA A 157 4.48 3.43 3.52
N GLU A 158 3.87 2.30 3.13
CA GLU A 158 4.11 0.97 3.72
C GLU A 158 5.07 0.10 2.87
N ASN A 159 5.56 0.61 1.73
CA ASN A 159 6.25 -0.18 0.71
C ASN A 159 5.54 -1.51 0.39
N ALA A 160 4.25 -1.44 0.12
CA ALA A 160 3.38 -2.60 0.02
C ALA A 160 3.89 -3.61 -1.03
N GLY A 161 3.82 -4.89 -0.67
CA GLY A 161 4.00 -6.00 -1.58
C GLY A 161 2.66 -6.49 -2.14
N GLY A 162 2.56 -7.80 -2.32
CA GLY A 162 1.44 -8.50 -2.93
C GLY A 162 1.88 -9.89 -3.35
N VAL A 163 0.96 -10.68 -3.89
CA VAL A 163 1.24 -12.06 -4.33
C VAL A 163 2.32 -12.05 -5.41
N HIS A 164 2.27 -11.05 -6.30
CA HIS A 164 3.18 -11.00 -7.44
C HIS A 164 4.48 -10.22 -7.18
N CYS A 165 4.77 -9.88 -5.93
CA CYS A 165 5.97 -9.11 -5.62
C CYS A 165 7.27 -9.90 -5.83
N LEU A 166 7.20 -11.23 -5.90
CA LEU A 166 8.35 -12.09 -6.22
C LEU A 166 8.88 -11.82 -7.64
N LYS A 167 7.98 -11.72 -8.63
CA LYS A 167 8.34 -11.47 -10.04
C LYS A 167 8.42 -9.98 -10.39
N TYR A 168 7.48 -9.17 -9.88
CA TYR A 168 7.36 -7.75 -10.27
C TYR A 168 7.88 -6.76 -9.22
N GLY A 169 8.37 -7.25 -8.09
CA GLY A 169 8.89 -6.43 -7.00
C GLY A 169 7.80 -5.74 -6.17
N LEU A 170 8.24 -5.16 -5.05
CA LEU A 170 7.42 -4.33 -4.16
C LEU A 170 7.07 -2.96 -4.78
N THR A 171 6.27 -2.17 -4.06
CA THR A 171 5.90 -0.80 -4.45
C THR A 171 7.11 0.06 -4.80
N VAL A 172 8.21 0.00 -4.03
CA VAL A 172 9.45 0.77 -4.30
C VAL A 172 10.02 0.53 -5.70
N HIS A 173 9.88 -0.69 -6.26
CA HIS A 173 10.37 -1.01 -7.61
C HIS A 173 9.47 -0.48 -8.73
N ASN A 174 8.22 -0.16 -8.39
CA ASN A 174 7.15 0.22 -9.31
C ASN A 174 6.79 1.71 -9.25
N VAL A 175 7.49 2.49 -8.41
CA VAL A 175 7.36 3.95 -8.30
C VAL A 175 8.54 4.62 -8.99
N LEU A 176 8.27 5.71 -9.72
CA LEU A 176 9.26 6.52 -10.43
C LEU A 176 9.50 7.89 -9.78
N ARG A 177 8.44 8.50 -9.26
CA ARG A 177 8.50 9.82 -8.62
C ARG A 177 7.44 9.91 -7.54
N VAL A 178 7.78 10.56 -6.44
CA VAL A 178 6.84 10.93 -5.40
C VAL A 178 7.00 12.41 -5.11
N ARG A 179 5.88 13.12 -5.12
CA ARG A 179 5.76 14.49 -4.65
C ARG A 179 4.98 14.48 -3.34
N GLY A 180 5.43 15.28 -2.39
CA GLY A 180 4.79 15.39 -1.09
C GLY A 180 5.16 16.68 -0.36
N LEU A 181 4.80 16.72 0.91
CA LEU A 181 4.95 17.88 1.78
C LEU A 181 5.67 17.49 3.08
N THR A 182 6.67 18.26 3.48
CA THR A 182 7.27 18.15 4.83
C THR A 182 6.29 18.64 5.90
N ILE A 183 6.57 18.39 7.18
CA ILE A 183 5.75 18.94 8.28
C ILE A 183 5.68 20.47 8.26
N ALA A 184 6.73 21.16 7.78
CA ALA A 184 6.73 22.62 7.59
C ALA A 184 5.88 23.07 6.38
N GLY A 185 5.35 22.13 5.60
CA GLY A 185 4.59 22.39 4.39
C GLY A 185 5.45 22.72 3.16
N ASP A 186 6.74 22.40 3.18
CA ASP A 186 7.59 22.55 2.01
C ASP A 186 7.32 21.42 1.02
N ILE A 187 7.24 21.77 -0.26
CA ILE A 187 7.10 20.79 -1.33
C ILE A 187 8.43 20.08 -1.52
N VAL A 188 8.38 18.75 -1.50
CA VAL A 188 9.52 17.89 -1.77
C VAL A 188 9.20 16.90 -2.88
N GLU A 189 10.20 16.58 -3.69
CA GLU A 189 10.09 15.59 -4.75
C GLU A 189 11.24 14.61 -4.67
N PHE A 190 10.91 13.33 -4.85
CA PHE A 190 11.83 12.21 -4.80
C PHE A 190 11.68 11.43 -6.11
N GLY A 191 12.80 11.01 -6.70
CA GLY A 191 12.79 10.34 -8.00
C GLY A 191 12.48 11.26 -9.17
N ASN A 192 12.40 10.68 -10.36
CA ASN A 192 12.11 11.37 -11.61
C ASN A 192 11.75 10.35 -12.71
N ALA A 193 11.37 10.85 -13.89
CA ALA A 193 11.01 10.01 -15.03
C ALA A 193 12.22 9.63 -15.93
N ALA A 194 13.43 10.10 -15.62
CA ALA A 194 14.61 9.76 -16.40
C ALA A 194 15.12 8.36 -16.04
N LEU A 195 15.75 7.70 -17.00
CA LEU A 195 16.35 6.37 -16.81
C LEU A 195 17.58 6.41 -15.88
N ASP A 196 18.23 7.57 -15.80
CA ASP A 196 19.35 7.85 -14.91
C ASP A 196 19.31 9.33 -14.50
N ALA A 197 19.72 9.61 -13.27
CA ALA A 197 19.74 10.96 -12.72
C ALA A 197 20.88 11.12 -11.70
N PRO A 198 21.56 12.28 -11.67
CA PRO A 198 22.63 12.50 -10.71
C PRO A 198 22.08 12.61 -9.27
N GLY A 199 22.86 12.14 -8.29
CA GLY A 199 22.54 12.29 -6.87
C GLY A 199 22.18 10.96 -6.20
N TYR A 200 21.58 11.05 -5.02
CA TYR A 200 21.12 9.88 -4.27
C TYR A 200 19.71 9.46 -4.69
N ASP A 201 19.48 8.15 -4.79
CA ASP A 201 18.13 7.63 -4.90
C ASP A 201 17.44 7.68 -3.53
N LEU A 202 16.74 8.78 -3.28
CA LEU A 202 15.98 8.99 -2.05
C LEU A 202 14.56 8.43 -2.10
N LEU A 203 14.13 7.81 -3.22
CA LEU A 203 12.82 7.15 -3.27
C LEU A 203 12.77 5.98 -2.29
N ALA A 204 13.85 5.22 -2.19
CA ALA A 204 13.94 4.08 -1.28
C ALA A 204 13.82 4.50 0.20
N LEU A 205 14.27 5.71 0.55
CA LEU A 205 14.11 6.27 1.90
C LEU A 205 12.65 6.64 2.21
N LEU A 206 11.92 7.13 1.20
CA LEU A 206 10.53 7.55 1.36
C LEU A 206 9.56 6.35 1.37
N ASN A 207 9.81 5.33 0.55
CA ASN A 207 9.01 4.12 0.51
C ASN A 207 9.17 3.36 1.84
N GLY A 208 8.07 3.04 2.50
CA GLY A 208 8.12 2.43 3.84
C GLY A 208 8.36 3.43 4.98
N SER A 209 8.30 4.75 4.72
CA SER A 209 8.48 5.77 5.76
C SER A 209 7.26 5.98 6.67
N GLU A 210 6.14 5.30 6.39
CA GLU A 210 4.89 5.36 7.18
C GLU A 210 4.37 6.80 7.37
N GLY A 211 4.67 7.69 6.42
CA GLY A 211 4.26 9.10 6.47
C GLY A 211 5.08 9.97 7.44
N LEU A 212 6.16 9.44 8.02
CA LEU A 212 7.02 10.16 8.98
C LEU A 212 7.94 11.20 8.31
N LEU A 213 8.26 11.02 7.03
CA LEU A 213 9.18 11.90 6.30
C LEU A 213 8.46 12.96 5.46
N ALA A 214 7.36 12.56 4.79
CA ALA A 214 6.55 13.47 4.00
C ALA A 214 5.11 12.96 3.87
N MET A 215 4.17 13.91 3.77
CA MET A 215 2.80 13.65 3.36
C MET A 215 2.73 13.61 1.84
N ILE A 216 2.51 12.42 1.28
CA ILE A 216 2.47 12.18 -0.18
C ILE A 216 1.24 12.85 -0.80
N THR A 217 1.41 13.56 -1.92
CA THR A 217 0.34 14.30 -2.63
C THR A 217 0.21 13.90 -4.11
N GLU A 218 1.25 13.33 -4.71
CA GLU A 218 1.23 12.79 -6.07
C GLU A 218 2.29 11.69 -6.21
N VAL A 219 1.97 10.63 -6.97
CA VAL A 219 2.85 9.50 -7.25
C VAL A 219 2.86 9.23 -8.75
N THR A 220 4.04 9.05 -9.33
CA THR A 220 4.21 8.51 -10.68
C THR A 220 4.59 7.03 -10.57
N VAL A 221 3.79 6.15 -11.15
CA VAL A 221 3.99 4.70 -11.13
C VAL A 221 4.34 4.16 -12.52
N LYS A 222 5.07 3.05 -12.55
CA LYS A 222 5.32 2.24 -13.75
C LYS A 222 4.09 1.38 -14.05
N LEU A 223 3.81 1.17 -15.33
CA LEU A 223 2.80 0.24 -15.82
C LEU A 223 3.47 -0.91 -16.56
N THR A 224 2.95 -2.11 -16.37
CA THR A 224 3.48 -3.36 -16.92
C THR A 224 2.52 -3.89 -17.99
N PRO A 225 3.01 -4.46 -19.10
CA PRO A 225 2.16 -5.18 -20.04
C PRO A 225 1.45 -6.35 -19.37
N LYS A 226 0.15 -6.50 -19.61
CA LYS A 226 -0.61 -7.63 -19.08
C LYS A 226 -0.09 -8.94 -19.69
N PRO A 227 0.19 -10.00 -18.90
CA PRO A 227 0.59 -11.30 -19.43
C PRO A 227 -0.52 -11.92 -20.29
N GLU A 228 -0.12 -12.70 -21.30
CA GLU A 228 -1.05 -13.37 -22.22
C GLU A 228 -1.75 -14.57 -21.56
N LEU A 229 -1.01 -15.26 -20.70
CA LEU A 229 -1.46 -16.43 -19.97
C LEU A 229 -0.97 -16.39 -18.53
N ALA A 230 -1.80 -16.87 -17.61
CA ALA A 230 -1.41 -17.23 -16.25
C ALA A 230 -1.93 -18.64 -15.94
N ARG A 231 -1.13 -19.45 -15.25
CA ARG A 231 -1.48 -20.79 -14.77
C ARG A 231 -0.93 -21.03 -13.38
N VAL A 232 -1.70 -21.74 -12.56
CA VAL A 232 -1.33 -22.08 -11.18
C VAL A 232 -1.19 -23.59 -11.03
N VAL A 233 -0.08 -24.05 -10.45
CA VAL A 233 0.07 -25.39 -9.90
C VAL A 233 -0.36 -25.36 -8.44
N ILE A 234 -1.25 -26.28 -8.06
CA ILE A 234 -1.63 -26.51 -6.66
C ILE A 234 -1.03 -27.85 -6.25
N ALA A 235 -0.11 -27.82 -5.28
CA ALA A 235 0.55 -29.02 -4.77
C ALA A 235 0.16 -29.25 -3.30
N SER A 236 -0.36 -30.44 -3.00
CA SER A 236 -0.68 -30.90 -1.65
C SER A 236 0.50 -31.65 -1.05
N PHE A 237 0.84 -31.33 0.20
CA PHE A 237 1.88 -32.01 0.96
C PHE A 237 1.31 -32.63 2.24
N ASP A 238 1.83 -33.80 2.60
CA ASP A 238 1.54 -34.53 3.85
C ASP A 238 2.40 -34.03 5.04
N ASP A 239 3.28 -33.05 4.82
CA ASP A 239 4.10 -32.42 5.85
C ASP A 239 4.45 -30.98 5.46
N VAL A 240 4.38 -30.05 6.42
CA VAL A 240 4.64 -28.62 6.20
C VAL A 240 6.10 -28.35 5.80
N ARG A 241 7.06 -29.16 6.30
CA ARG A 241 8.48 -28.96 5.97
C ARG A 241 8.74 -29.35 4.53
N LYS A 242 8.12 -30.41 4.02
CA LYS A 242 8.20 -30.77 2.59
C LYS A 242 7.72 -29.64 1.68
N ALA A 243 6.62 -28.96 2.04
CA ALA A 243 6.14 -27.80 1.30
C ALA A 243 7.16 -26.64 1.34
N GLY A 244 7.76 -26.37 2.51
CA GLY A 244 8.82 -25.37 2.66
C GLY A 244 10.10 -25.72 1.86
N ASP A 245 10.50 -26.98 1.85
CA ASP A 245 11.63 -27.48 1.07
C ASP A 245 11.36 -27.37 -0.44
N ALA A 246 10.10 -27.57 -0.87
CA ALA A 246 9.68 -27.35 -2.25
C ALA A 246 9.81 -25.87 -2.66
N VAL A 247 9.37 -24.93 -1.82
CA VAL A 247 9.58 -23.48 -2.04
C VAL A 247 11.07 -23.19 -2.23
N ALA A 248 11.92 -23.67 -1.32
CA ALA A 248 13.36 -23.46 -1.41
C ALA A 248 13.96 -24.08 -2.70
N SER A 249 13.50 -25.27 -3.08
CA SER A 249 13.99 -26.00 -4.25
C SER A 249 13.60 -25.32 -5.57
N ILE A 250 12.38 -24.76 -5.66
CA ILE A 250 11.91 -23.98 -6.81
C ILE A 250 12.83 -22.78 -7.04
N ILE A 251 13.08 -22.00 -5.99
CA ILE A 251 13.97 -20.83 -6.06
C ILE A 251 15.42 -21.25 -6.35
N ALA A 252 15.92 -22.32 -5.72
CA ALA A 252 17.26 -22.85 -5.93
C ALA A 252 17.49 -23.36 -7.37
N ALA A 253 16.43 -23.84 -8.02
CA ALA A 253 16.45 -24.21 -9.44
C ALA A 253 16.46 -22.99 -10.39
N GLY A 254 16.46 -21.77 -9.85
CA GLY A 254 16.44 -20.52 -10.62
C GLY A 254 15.09 -20.22 -11.27
N ILE A 255 14.00 -20.74 -10.70
CA ILE A 255 12.63 -20.46 -11.15
C ILE A 255 12.11 -19.28 -10.32
N ILE A 256 11.59 -18.25 -10.98
CA ILE A 256 10.98 -17.08 -10.33
C ILE A 256 9.51 -17.04 -10.73
N PRO A 257 8.65 -17.83 -10.04
CA PRO A 257 7.23 -17.83 -10.33
C PRO A 257 6.63 -16.44 -10.16
N ALA A 258 5.53 -16.19 -10.86
CA ALA A 258 4.73 -15.00 -10.71
C ALA A 258 4.21 -14.86 -9.27
N GLY A 259 3.77 -15.97 -8.66
CA GLY A 259 3.36 -16.04 -7.26
C GLY A 259 3.75 -17.38 -6.63
N LEU A 260 4.10 -17.37 -5.34
CA LEU A 260 4.50 -18.57 -4.61
C LEU A 260 4.00 -18.49 -3.16
N GLU A 261 2.80 -19.02 -2.94
CA GLU A 261 2.07 -18.88 -1.68
C GLU A 261 1.82 -20.24 -1.02
N MET A 262 2.07 -20.33 0.29
CA MET A 262 1.90 -21.56 1.06
C MET A 262 0.87 -21.35 2.17
N MET A 263 -0.06 -22.30 2.32
CA MET A 263 -1.02 -22.33 3.41
C MET A 263 -0.94 -23.66 4.15
N ASP A 264 -0.93 -23.61 5.49
CA ASP A 264 -1.03 -24.81 6.31
C ASP A 264 -2.48 -25.33 6.36
N ARG A 265 -2.67 -26.55 6.87
CA ARG A 265 -4.01 -27.15 6.98
C ARG A 265 -5.01 -26.25 7.69
N LYS A 266 -4.60 -25.55 8.76
CA LYS A 266 -5.51 -24.71 9.54
C LYS A 266 -5.98 -23.51 8.73
N ALA A 267 -5.07 -22.84 8.04
CA ALA A 267 -5.38 -21.75 7.14
C ALA A 267 -6.31 -22.23 6.03
N THR A 268 -5.99 -23.33 5.35
CA THR A 268 -6.82 -23.91 4.28
C THR A 268 -8.23 -24.26 4.77
N GLN A 269 -8.37 -24.91 5.92
CA GLN A 269 -9.68 -25.23 6.52
C GLN A 269 -10.48 -23.98 6.93
N ALA A 270 -9.79 -22.91 7.32
CA ALA A 270 -10.43 -21.66 7.70
C ALA A 270 -10.94 -20.87 6.48
N VAL A 271 -10.19 -20.86 5.37
CA VAL A 271 -10.53 -20.04 4.19
C VAL A 271 -11.44 -20.76 3.21
N GLU A 272 -11.33 -22.08 3.04
CA GLU A 272 -12.07 -22.84 2.01
C GLU A 272 -13.59 -22.68 2.11
N PRO A 273 -14.25 -22.70 3.29
CA PRO A 273 -15.69 -22.48 3.38
C PRO A 273 -16.15 -21.10 2.85
N TYR A 274 -15.24 -20.13 2.84
CA TYR A 274 -15.50 -18.78 2.31
C TYR A 274 -15.15 -18.69 0.82
N VAL A 275 -13.95 -19.14 0.42
CA VAL A 275 -13.45 -18.95 -0.96
C VAL A 275 -13.94 -20.02 -1.94
N ASN A 276 -14.21 -21.24 -1.47
CA ASN A 276 -14.62 -22.41 -2.25
C ASN A 276 -13.71 -22.66 -3.47
N ALA A 277 -12.39 -22.65 -3.26
CA ALA A 277 -11.39 -22.77 -4.31
C ALA A 277 -11.09 -24.22 -4.69
N GLY A 278 -11.64 -25.20 -3.96
CA GLY A 278 -11.40 -26.62 -4.17
C GLY A 278 -10.11 -27.12 -3.53
N TYR A 279 -9.67 -26.47 -2.44
CA TYR A 279 -8.44 -26.87 -1.75
C TYR A 279 -8.55 -28.27 -1.10
N ASP A 280 -7.44 -29.00 -1.08
CA ASP A 280 -7.32 -30.27 -0.36
C ASP A 280 -7.30 -30.04 1.16
N LEU A 281 -8.44 -30.30 1.80
CA LEU A 281 -8.62 -30.15 3.24
C LEU A 281 -7.89 -31.22 4.08
N GLN A 282 -7.34 -32.26 3.44
CA GLN A 282 -6.59 -33.33 4.10
C GLN A 282 -5.08 -33.12 4.02
N ALA A 283 -4.57 -32.23 3.16
CA ALA A 283 -3.16 -31.87 3.13
C ALA A 283 -2.72 -31.23 4.46
N GLU A 284 -1.47 -31.43 4.88
CA GLU A 284 -0.86 -30.68 5.99
C GLU A 284 -0.44 -29.27 5.53
N ALA A 285 -0.09 -29.12 4.24
CA ALA A 285 0.15 -27.85 3.59
C ALA A 285 -0.21 -27.91 2.11
N ILE A 286 -0.63 -26.78 1.56
CA ILE A 286 -0.76 -26.57 0.12
C ILE A 286 0.19 -25.49 -0.35
N LEU A 287 0.77 -25.68 -1.53
CA LEU A 287 1.61 -24.70 -2.22
C LEU A 287 0.93 -24.30 -3.53
N LEU A 288 0.75 -22.99 -3.72
CA LEU A 288 0.27 -22.37 -4.94
C LEU A 288 1.47 -21.78 -5.67
N CYS A 289 1.78 -22.29 -6.86
CA CYS A 289 2.84 -21.76 -7.72
C CYS A 289 2.21 -21.20 -8.99
N GLU A 290 2.18 -19.89 -9.14
CA GLU A 290 1.67 -19.21 -10.33
C GLU A 290 2.80 -18.91 -11.30
N SER A 291 2.58 -19.20 -12.58
CA SER A 291 3.41 -18.75 -13.69
C SER A 291 2.57 -17.90 -14.64
N ASP A 292 3.09 -16.75 -15.05
CA ASP A 292 2.48 -15.86 -16.03
C ASP A 292 3.48 -15.44 -17.11
N GLY A 293 3.00 -15.09 -18.31
CA GLY A 293 3.86 -14.73 -19.44
C GLY A 293 3.24 -15.09 -20.78
N THR A 294 4.08 -15.41 -21.77
CA THR A 294 3.61 -16.03 -23.02
C THR A 294 3.23 -17.50 -22.79
N PRO A 295 2.43 -18.12 -23.66
CA PRO A 295 2.09 -19.53 -23.55
C PRO A 295 3.29 -20.47 -23.45
N GLU A 296 4.39 -20.17 -24.14
CA GLU A 296 5.63 -20.95 -24.13
C GLU A 296 6.38 -20.82 -22.80
N GLU A 297 6.54 -19.59 -22.29
CA GLU A 297 7.19 -19.32 -21.00
C GLU A 297 6.44 -20.03 -19.87
N VAL A 298 5.11 -19.89 -19.84
CA VAL A 298 4.26 -20.53 -18.83
C VAL A 298 4.34 -22.06 -18.93
N ALA A 299 4.32 -22.63 -20.15
CA ALA A 299 4.42 -24.08 -20.31
C ALA A 299 5.76 -24.63 -19.82
N GLU A 300 6.87 -23.95 -20.14
CA GLU A 300 8.20 -24.33 -19.67
C GLU A 300 8.30 -24.23 -18.14
N GLU A 301 7.88 -23.09 -17.57
CA GLU A 301 8.03 -22.84 -16.15
C GLU A 301 7.19 -23.80 -15.31
N ILE A 302 5.94 -24.07 -15.71
CA ILE A 302 5.08 -25.06 -15.07
C ILE A 302 5.72 -26.46 -15.10
N GLY A 303 6.27 -26.88 -16.24
CA GLY A 303 6.94 -28.18 -16.35
C GLY A 303 8.16 -28.28 -15.43
N ARG A 304 8.93 -27.20 -15.30
CA ARG A 304 10.07 -27.13 -14.37
C ARG A 304 9.64 -27.13 -12.91
N MET A 305 8.57 -26.42 -12.55
CA MET A 305 8.02 -26.42 -11.19
C MET A 305 7.52 -27.81 -10.81
N GLN A 306 6.79 -28.49 -11.70
CA GLN A 306 6.31 -29.86 -11.46
C GLN A 306 7.47 -30.82 -11.23
N ALA A 307 8.51 -30.77 -12.06
CA ALA A 307 9.69 -31.63 -11.92
C ALA A 307 10.49 -31.39 -10.62
N VAL A 308 10.34 -30.22 -9.98
CA VAL A 308 10.96 -29.91 -8.69
C VAL A 308 10.08 -30.37 -7.51
N ILE A 309 8.76 -30.35 -7.70
CA ILE A 309 7.77 -30.71 -6.67
C ILE A 309 7.58 -32.23 -6.56
N GLU A 310 7.67 -32.96 -7.69
CA GLU A 310 7.57 -34.42 -7.79
C GLU A 310 8.84 -35.15 -7.32
#